data_AF-A0AAW1VZ89-F1
#
_entry.id   AF-A0AAW1VZ89-F1
#
_cell.length_a   1.000
_cell.length_b   1.000
_cell.length_c   1.000
_cell.angle_alpha   90.00
_cell.angle_beta   90.00
_cell.angle_gamma   90.00
#
_symmetry.space_group_name_H-M   'P 1'
#
loop_
_entity.id
_entity.type
_entity.pdbx_description
1 polymer ?
#
loop_
_entity_poly.entity_id
_entity_poly.type
_entity_poly.pdbx_seq_one_letter_code
_entity_poly.pdbx_strand_id
1 'polypeptide(L)'
;MKRKHDSTLNNHTSRQNSGRAPAQKKLKKIIRPQKIDGVDLRLVLDRAVLLDPPSFGSLPPSERYYRIVWWIEPGGKEHTSVATQGLPNPEWNNKWTVNLGANPPVEALFVNVEVLRYNSKKNRCDPGTSDNPSIGEVIRARIPFPKTLDEKVKGRYELVKHDGAGNIMPAGDIILSMTLETYFFTSKAAGNISRPRIL
;
A
#
# COMPACT_ATOMS: atom_id res chain seq x y z
N MET A 1 62.46 88.19 36.29
CA MET A 1 61.68 88.59 37.49
C MET A 1 60.30 87.93 37.41
N LYS A 2 59.81 87.41 38.54
CA LYS A 2 58.49 86.80 38.83
C LYS A 2 58.20 85.36 38.36
N ARG A 3 58.22 84.48 39.36
CA ARG A 3 57.61 83.14 39.49
C ARG A 3 56.07 83.23 39.59
N LYS A 4 55.40 82.11 39.29
CA LYS A 4 54.22 81.48 39.97
C LYS A 4 53.77 80.28 39.09
N HIS A 5 53.85 78.99 39.49
CA HIS A 5 52.94 78.22 40.37
C HIS A 5 51.47 78.62 40.20
N ASP A 6 50.47 77.76 39.97
CA ASP A 6 50.29 76.34 40.25
C ASP A 6 49.01 75.83 39.53
N SER A 7 48.83 74.51 39.58
CA SER A 7 47.55 73.78 39.77
C SER A 7 47.05 72.83 38.66
N THR A 8 47.15 71.57 39.06
CA THR A 8 46.61 70.27 38.69
C THR A 8 45.16 70.22 38.17
N LEU A 9 44.88 69.30 37.23
CA LEU A 9 43.79 68.30 37.40
C LEU A 9 43.87 67.16 36.37
N ASN A 10 43.62 65.96 36.89
CA ASN A 10 43.68 64.65 36.26
C ASN A 10 42.72 64.49 35.07
N ASN A 11 43.03 63.57 34.15
CA ASN A 11 42.08 62.52 33.77
C ASN A 11 42.75 61.33 33.08
N HIS A 12 42.57 60.17 33.71
CA HIS A 12 42.71 58.85 33.11
C HIS A 12 41.77 58.70 31.91
N THR A 13 42.25 58.12 30.80
CA THR A 13 41.38 57.33 29.93
C THR A 13 42.16 56.16 29.35
N SER A 14 41.83 54.96 29.83
CA SER A 14 42.28 53.70 29.27
C SER A 14 41.63 53.50 27.89
N ARG A 15 42.45 53.19 26.88
CA ARG A 15 41.95 52.67 25.61
C ARG A 15 41.67 51.18 25.79
N GLN A 16 40.39 50.82 25.89
CA GLN A 16 39.96 49.43 25.79
C GLN A 16 40.05 48.94 24.34
N ASN A 17 40.74 47.82 24.17
CA ASN A 17 40.73 46.98 22.99
C ASN A 17 39.31 46.44 22.72
N SER A 18 38.69 46.86 21.63
CA SER A 18 37.48 46.21 21.12
C SER A 18 37.86 44.92 20.40
N GLY A 19 37.76 43.79 21.10
CA GLY A 19 37.88 42.45 20.53
C GLY A 19 36.76 42.19 19.51
N ARG A 20 37.14 41.96 18.26
CA ARG A 20 36.25 41.56 17.17
C ARG A 20 35.91 40.07 17.36
N ALA A 21 34.65 39.75 17.66
CA ALA A 21 34.18 38.36 17.72
C ALA A 21 34.30 37.69 16.32
N PRO A 22 34.74 36.43 16.22
CA PRO A 22 34.84 35.74 14.94
C PRO A 22 33.44 35.40 14.40
N ALA A 23 33.20 35.73 13.14
CA ALA A 23 31.97 35.41 12.43
C ALA A 23 31.74 33.89 12.40
N GLN A 24 30.62 33.44 12.95
CA GLN A 24 30.18 32.05 12.88
C GLN A 24 29.89 31.68 11.42
N LYS A 25 30.75 30.84 10.82
CA LYS A 25 30.48 30.22 9.53
C LYS A 25 29.22 29.33 9.67
N LYS A 26 28.10 29.78 9.10
CA LYS A 26 26.89 28.96 8.94
C LYS A 26 27.25 27.71 8.13
N LEU A 27 27.29 26.56 8.81
CA LEU A 27 27.38 25.25 8.19
C LEU A 27 26.18 25.05 7.27
N LYS A 28 26.42 25.04 5.95
CA LYS A 28 25.42 24.64 4.97
C LYS A 28 25.09 23.17 5.24
N LYS A 29 23.86 22.91 5.69
CA LYS A 29 23.32 21.57 5.92
C LYS A 29 23.32 20.86 4.58
N ILE A 30 24.26 19.93 4.37
CA ILE A 30 24.28 19.06 3.20
C ILE A 30 23.06 18.15 3.32
N ILE A 31 22.01 18.44 2.57
CA ILE A 31 20.86 17.54 2.41
C ILE A 31 21.39 16.37 1.58
N ARG A 32 21.63 15.23 2.24
CA ARG A 32 21.90 13.99 1.52
C ARG A 32 20.60 13.56 0.84
N PRO A 33 20.62 13.17 -0.45
CA PRO A 33 19.43 12.62 -1.09
C PRO A 33 18.95 11.39 -0.29
N GLN A 34 17.67 11.38 0.07
CA GLN A 34 17.05 10.20 0.67
C GLN A 34 17.04 9.10 -0.40
N LYS A 35 17.66 7.97 -0.10
CA LYS A 35 17.64 6.79 -0.96
C LYS A 35 16.25 6.19 -0.89
N ILE A 36 15.56 6.07 -2.02
CA ILE A 36 14.30 5.32 -2.10
C ILE A 36 14.64 3.86 -1.78
N ASP A 37 13.97 3.28 -0.79
CA ASP A 37 14.23 1.91 -0.37
C ASP A 37 13.31 0.91 -1.09
N GLY A 38 12.17 1.38 -1.56
CA GLY A 38 11.34 0.62 -2.49
C GLY A 38 10.00 1.26 -2.78
N VAL A 39 9.18 0.47 -3.48
CA VAL A 39 7.82 0.81 -3.87
C VAL A 39 6.86 -0.20 -3.25
N ASP A 40 5.78 0.30 -2.66
CA ASP A 40 4.67 -0.51 -2.19
C ASP A 40 3.48 -0.37 -3.17
N LEU A 41 2.81 -1.48 -3.45
CA LEU A 41 1.47 -1.48 -4.03
C LEU A 41 0.44 -1.42 -2.91
N ARG A 42 -0.38 -0.38 -2.90
CA ARG A 42 -1.63 -0.33 -2.13
C ARG A 42 -2.79 -0.73 -3.02
N LEU A 43 -3.45 -1.83 -2.69
CA LEU A 43 -4.61 -2.37 -3.40
C LEU A 43 -5.84 -2.33 -2.51
N VAL A 44 -6.96 -1.84 -3.07
CA VAL A 44 -8.28 -1.90 -2.45
C VAL A 44 -9.23 -2.59 -3.42
N LEU A 45 -9.71 -3.78 -3.07
CA LEU A 45 -10.79 -4.47 -3.80
C LEU A 45 -12.12 -4.12 -3.11
N ASP A 46 -12.93 -3.29 -3.79
CA ASP A 46 -14.16 -2.69 -3.26
C ASP A 46 -15.30 -3.72 -3.29
N ARG A 47 -15.77 -4.02 -4.50
CA ARG A 47 -16.89 -4.93 -4.75
C ARG A 47 -16.84 -5.50 -6.15
N ALA A 48 -17.61 -6.56 -6.38
CA ALA A 48 -17.93 -7.01 -7.73
C ALA A 48 -19.36 -6.60 -8.07
N VAL A 49 -19.67 -6.55 -9.36
CA VAL A 49 -21.00 -6.22 -9.85
C VAL A 49 -21.42 -7.20 -10.95
N LEU A 50 -22.72 -7.48 -11.00
CA LEU A 50 -23.33 -8.34 -12.02
C LEU A 50 -22.73 -9.76 -12.06
N LEU A 51 -22.25 -10.26 -10.92
CA LEU A 51 -21.87 -11.67 -10.80
C LEU A 51 -23.12 -12.54 -10.88
N ASP A 52 -23.00 -13.67 -11.58
CA ASP A 52 -24.03 -14.71 -11.66
C ASP A 52 -25.45 -14.15 -11.79
N PRO A 53 -25.81 -13.58 -12.97
CA PRO A 53 -27.13 -13.03 -13.18
C PRO A 53 -28.23 -14.05 -12.77
N PRO A 54 -29.43 -13.62 -12.39
CA PRO A 54 -30.45 -14.50 -11.78
C PRO A 54 -30.79 -15.77 -12.58
N SER A 55 -30.55 -15.77 -13.90
CA SER A 55 -30.70 -16.92 -14.79
C SER A 55 -29.56 -17.96 -14.72
N PHE A 56 -28.45 -17.62 -14.09
CA PHE A 56 -27.23 -18.42 -13.97
C PHE A 56 -27.22 -19.14 -12.62
N GLY A 57 -27.81 -20.33 -12.59
CA GLY A 57 -27.59 -21.31 -11.53
C GLY A 57 -28.83 -21.71 -10.73
N SER A 58 -28.80 -22.96 -10.26
CA SER A 58 -29.84 -23.60 -9.45
C SER A 58 -29.88 -23.12 -7.99
N LEU A 59 -28.84 -22.39 -7.53
CA LEU A 59 -28.74 -21.98 -6.13
C LEU A 59 -29.39 -20.62 -5.87
N PRO A 60 -30.17 -20.49 -4.77
CA PRO A 60 -30.80 -19.25 -4.40
C PRO A 60 -29.73 -18.20 -4.03
N PRO A 61 -30.02 -16.89 -4.22
CA PRO A 61 -29.04 -15.86 -3.92
C PRO A 61 -28.53 -15.84 -2.48
N SER A 62 -29.34 -16.29 -1.53
CA SER A 62 -28.99 -16.39 -0.11
C SER A 62 -27.89 -17.42 0.19
N GLU A 63 -27.53 -18.28 -0.77
CA GLU A 63 -26.55 -19.36 -0.56
C GLU A 63 -25.24 -19.15 -1.30
N ARG A 64 -25.10 -18.05 -2.06
CA ARG A 64 -23.88 -17.78 -2.82
C ARG A 64 -22.92 -16.93 -2.00
N TYR A 65 -21.72 -17.47 -1.79
CA TYR A 65 -20.61 -16.80 -1.11
C TYR A 65 -19.46 -16.63 -2.08
N TYR A 66 -18.80 -15.47 -2.00
CA TYR A 66 -17.69 -15.12 -2.88
C TYR A 66 -16.45 -14.77 -2.08
N ARG A 67 -15.30 -15.12 -2.63
CA ARG A 67 -13.98 -14.78 -2.10
C ARG A 67 -13.12 -14.26 -3.24
N ILE A 68 -12.26 -13.31 -2.92
CA ILE A 68 -11.21 -12.89 -3.83
C ILE A 68 -9.93 -13.62 -3.47
N VAL A 69 -9.26 -14.13 -4.50
CA VAL A 69 -7.84 -14.52 -4.47
C VAL A 69 -7.12 -13.63 -5.46
N TRP A 70 -5.96 -13.10 -5.11
CA TRP A 70 -5.18 -12.29 -6.03
C TRP A 70 -3.68 -12.45 -5.82
N TRP A 71 -2.92 -12.21 -6.88
CA TRP A 71 -1.46 -12.29 -6.90
C TRP A 71 -0.86 -11.42 -8.01
N ILE A 72 0.45 -11.17 -7.93
CA ILE A 72 1.20 -10.39 -8.93
C ILE A 72 1.96 -11.34 -9.86
N GLU A 73 2.77 -12.22 -9.29
CA GLU A 73 3.60 -13.18 -10.03
C GLU A 73 2.96 -14.58 -10.03
N PRO A 74 2.91 -15.29 -11.16
CA PRO A 74 2.46 -16.69 -11.19
C PRO A 74 3.30 -17.56 -10.25
N GLY A 75 2.65 -18.32 -9.37
CA GLY A 75 3.33 -19.14 -8.35
C GLY A 75 3.92 -18.33 -7.18
N GLY A 76 3.70 -17.02 -7.15
CA GLY A 76 4.07 -16.14 -6.05
C GLY A 76 3.10 -16.23 -4.87
N LYS A 77 3.24 -15.29 -3.94
CA LYS A 77 2.37 -15.21 -2.75
C LYS A 77 0.96 -14.78 -3.15
N GLU A 78 -0.01 -15.63 -2.84
CA GLU A 78 -1.42 -15.33 -2.97
C GLU A 78 -1.97 -14.58 -1.76
N HIS A 79 -2.97 -13.75 -2.01
CA HIS A 79 -3.71 -12.99 -1.01
C HIS A 79 -5.19 -13.25 -1.14
N THR A 80 -5.83 -13.53 0.00
CA THR A 80 -7.21 -14.03 0.02
C THR A 80 -8.10 -13.17 0.91
N SER A 81 -9.31 -12.86 0.44
CA SER A 81 -10.32 -12.15 1.23
C SER A 81 -11.05 -13.10 2.19
N VAL A 82 -11.78 -12.53 3.14
CA VAL A 82 -12.87 -13.27 3.80
C VAL A 82 -13.95 -13.62 2.78
N ALA A 83 -14.65 -14.73 3.01
CA ALA A 83 -15.79 -15.08 2.17
C ALA A 83 -16.96 -14.15 2.51
N THR A 84 -17.52 -13.49 1.50
CA THR A 84 -18.61 -12.53 1.67
C THR A 84 -19.83 -13.01 0.88
N GLN A 85 -20.98 -12.92 1.54
CA GLN A 85 -22.27 -13.07 0.88
C GLN A 85 -22.61 -11.78 0.14
N GLY A 86 -23.17 -11.91 -1.06
CA GLY A 86 -23.72 -10.76 -1.76
C GLY A 86 -24.01 -11.11 -3.19
N LEU A 87 -25.22 -10.81 -3.64
CA LEU A 87 -25.64 -11.03 -5.01
C LEU A 87 -26.52 -9.91 -5.52
N PRO A 88 -26.34 -9.52 -6.79
CA PRO A 88 -25.24 -9.89 -7.69
C PRO A 88 -23.93 -9.12 -7.40
N ASN A 89 -23.89 -8.39 -6.28
CA ASN A 89 -22.87 -7.40 -6.00
C ASN A 89 -22.24 -7.61 -4.61
N PRO A 90 -21.38 -8.62 -4.40
CA PRO A 90 -20.68 -8.80 -3.14
C PRO A 90 -19.68 -7.67 -2.91
N GLU A 91 -19.61 -7.20 -1.66
CA GLU A 91 -18.71 -6.14 -1.22
C GLU A 91 -17.68 -6.69 -0.23
N TRP A 92 -16.41 -6.36 -0.42
CA TRP A 92 -15.33 -6.79 0.46
C TRP A 92 -14.70 -5.60 1.20
N ASN A 93 -14.45 -4.51 0.48
CA ASN A 93 -13.74 -3.34 1.00
C ASN A 93 -12.36 -3.71 1.61
N ASN A 94 -11.74 -4.76 1.10
CA ASN A 94 -10.47 -5.27 1.60
C ASN A 94 -9.31 -4.41 1.11
N LYS A 95 -8.30 -4.23 1.97
CA LYS A 95 -7.12 -3.41 1.70
C LYS A 95 -5.86 -4.24 1.89
N TRP A 96 -4.92 -4.11 0.98
CA TRP A 96 -3.61 -4.75 1.06
C TRP A 96 -2.51 -3.77 0.72
N THR A 97 -1.35 -3.97 1.36
CA THR A 97 -0.09 -3.31 1.01
C THR A 97 0.93 -4.41 0.74
N VAL A 98 1.54 -4.40 -0.44
CA VAL A 98 2.56 -5.36 -0.83
C VAL A 98 3.81 -4.63 -1.27
N ASN A 99 4.94 -5.04 -0.69
CA ASN A 99 6.24 -4.51 -1.05
C ASN A 99 6.71 -5.10 -2.37
N LEU A 100 7.07 -4.24 -3.33
CA LEU A 100 7.56 -4.62 -4.65
C LEU A 100 9.09 -4.49 -4.76
N GLY A 101 9.77 -4.11 -3.68
CA GLY A 101 11.21 -3.87 -3.65
C GLY A 101 11.65 -2.56 -4.30
N ALA A 102 12.97 -2.42 -4.51
CA ALA A 102 13.61 -1.19 -4.96
C ALA A 102 13.36 -0.83 -6.43
N ASN A 103 13.25 -1.84 -7.30
CA ASN A 103 13.16 -1.66 -8.76
C ASN A 103 12.10 -2.61 -9.36
N PRO A 104 10.81 -2.42 -9.05
CA PRO A 104 9.78 -3.25 -9.67
C PRO A 104 9.64 -2.93 -11.16
N PRO A 105 9.51 -3.93 -12.05
CA PRO A 105 9.29 -3.71 -13.47
C PRO A 105 7.81 -3.36 -13.75
N VAL A 106 7.34 -2.23 -13.22
CA VAL A 106 5.92 -1.81 -13.16
C VAL A 106 5.20 -1.91 -14.51
N GLU A 107 5.88 -1.61 -15.62
CA GLU A 107 5.30 -1.61 -16.97
C GLU A 107 4.78 -2.98 -17.43
N ALA A 108 5.31 -4.07 -16.87
CA ALA A 108 4.91 -5.44 -17.20
C ALA A 108 4.10 -6.12 -16.10
N LEU A 109 3.82 -5.42 -14.99
CA LEU A 109 3.14 -5.99 -13.83
C LEU A 109 1.63 -5.85 -13.92
N PHE A 110 0.96 -6.94 -13.53
CA PHE A 110 -0.49 -7.04 -13.47
C PHE A 110 -0.88 -7.59 -12.10
N VAL A 111 -2.01 -7.10 -11.59
CA VAL A 111 -2.74 -7.77 -10.52
C VAL A 111 -3.63 -8.80 -11.20
N ASN A 112 -3.38 -10.08 -10.93
CA ASN A 112 -4.28 -11.15 -11.30
C ASN A 112 -5.29 -11.30 -10.18
N VAL A 113 -6.57 -11.29 -10.53
CA VAL A 113 -7.67 -11.39 -9.57
C VAL A 113 -8.55 -12.56 -9.98
N GLU A 114 -8.85 -13.43 -9.03
CA GLU A 114 -9.88 -14.45 -9.13
C GLU A 114 -10.98 -14.18 -8.11
N VAL A 115 -12.23 -14.25 -8.57
CA VAL A 115 -13.41 -14.30 -7.73
C VAL A 115 -13.91 -15.73 -7.75
N LEU A 116 -13.85 -16.37 -6.57
CA LEU A 116 -14.25 -17.75 -6.36
C LEU A 116 -15.66 -17.80 -5.78
N ARG A 117 -16.54 -18.61 -6.37
CA ARG A 117 -17.87 -18.91 -5.80
C ARG A 117 -17.85 -20.19 -4.98
N TYR A 118 -18.48 -20.14 -3.81
CA TYR A 118 -18.75 -21.29 -2.94
C TYR A 118 -20.25 -21.51 -2.75
N ASN A 119 -20.61 -22.78 -2.62
CA ASN A 119 -21.96 -23.22 -2.32
C ASN A 119 -22.14 -23.31 -0.79
N SER A 120 -22.84 -22.33 -0.22
CA SER A 120 -23.22 -22.22 1.20
C SER A 120 -22.10 -22.01 2.23
N LYS A 121 -22.48 -21.43 3.37
CA LYS A 121 -21.65 -21.24 4.58
C LYS A 121 -21.30 -22.57 5.27
N LYS A 122 -22.04 -23.64 4.95
CA LYS A 122 -21.81 -24.96 5.51
C LYS A 122 -20.88 -25.70 4.56
N ASN A 123 -19.76 -26.18 5.09
CA ASN A 123 -19.18 -27.44 4.67
C ASN A 123 -20.26 -28.54 4.76
N ARG A 124 -21.28 -28.51 3.89
CA ARG A 124 -21.97 -29.73 3.55
C ARG A 124 -20.95 -30.45 2.69
N CYS A 125 -20.15 -31.26 3.38
CA CYS A 125 -19.64 -32.47 2.78
C CYS A 125 -20.77 -33.04 1.95
N ASP A 126 -20.74 -32.82 0.65
CA ASP A 126 -21.19 -33.87 -0.24
C ASP A 126 -20.43 -35.12 0.23
N PRO A 127 -21.10 -36.25 0.49
CA PRO A 127 -20.40 -37.45 0.92
C PRO A 127 -19.42 -37.99 -0.14
N GLY A 128 -19.26 -37.31 -1.28
CA GLY A 128 -18.22 -37.56 -2.27
C GLY A 128 -16.96 -36.73 -2.03
N THR A 129 -16.02 -37.29 -1.29
CA THR A 129 -14.56 -37.13 -1.46
C THR A 129 -14.01 -35.73 -1.81
N SER A 130 -13.69 -34.94 -0.79
CA SER A 130 -12.44 -34.18 -0.57
C SER A 130 -12.70 -32.97 0.31
N ASP A 131 -11.80 -32.67 1.24
CA ASP A 131 -11.91 -31.59 2.23
C ASP A 131 -11.82 -30.16 1.65
N ASN A 132 -12.06 -30.01 0.35
CA ASN A 132 -12.12 -28.71 -0.31
C ASN A 132 -13.58 -28.28 -0.48
N PRO A 133 -13.98 -27.09 0.02
CA PRO A 133 -15.27 -26.53 -0.33
C PRO A 133 -15.31 -26.41 -1.85
N SER A 134 -16.23 -27.14 -2.50
CA SER A 134 -16.34 -27.26 -3.95
C SER A 134 -16.37 -25.86 -4.58
N ILE A 135 -15.25 -25.44 -5.15
CA ILE A 135 -15.14 -24.18 -5.89
C ILE A 135 -16.01 -24.37 -7.12
N GLY A 136 -17.20 -23.77 -7.11
CA GLY A 136 -18.19 -23.98 -8.15
C GLY A 136 -17.88 -23.21 -9.42
N GLU A 137 -17.20 -22.06 -9.30
CA GLU A 137 -16.89 -21.18 -10.42
C GLU A 137 -15.68 -20.31 -10.10
N VAL A 138 -14.80 -20.14 -11.09
CA VAL A 138 -13.62 -19.27 -11.03
C VAL A 138 -13.78 -18.20 -12.08
N ILE A 139 -13.83 -16.95 -11.63
CA ILE A 139 -14.00 -15.79 -12.48
C ILE A 139 -12.74 -14.93 -12.38
N ARG A 140 -12.15 -14.50 -13.49
CA ARG A 140 -10.80 -13.93 -13.55
C ARG A 140 -10.78 -12.52 -14.14
N ALA A 141 -9.85 -11.69 -13.66
CA ALA A 141 -9.43 -10.44 -14.29
C ALA A 141 -7.91 -10.29 -14.19
N ARG A 142 -7.32 -9.64 -15.19
CA ARG A 142 -5.91 -9.26 -15.21
C ARG A 142 -5.81 -7.75 -15.38
N ILE A 143 -5.32 -7.07 -14.36
CA ILE A 143 -5.45 -5.61 -14.21
C ILE A 143 -4.06 -4.98 -14.18
N PRO A 144 -3.72 -4.06 -15.10
CA PRO A 144 -2.39 -3.47 -15.15
C PRO A 144 -2.13 -2.57 -13.94
N PHE A 145 -0.87 -2.46 -13.54
CA PHE A 145 -0.45 -1.54 -12.48
C PHE A 145 -0.65 -0.07 -12.88
N PRO A 146 -0.75 0.86 -11.90
CA PRO A 146 -0.64 2.28 -12.18
C PRO A 146 0.68 2.58 -12.89
N LYS A 147 0.64 3.44 -13.91
CA LYS A 147 1.85 3.85 -14.64
C LYS A 147 2.67 4.90 -13.90
N THR A 148 2.04 5.64 -12.99
CA THR A 148 2.64 6.74 -12.25
C THR A 148 2.69 6.41 -10.76
N LEU A 149 3.80 6.78 -10.12
CA LEU A 149 3.91 6.74 -8.66
C LEU A 149 2.99 7.79 -8.02
N ASP A 150 2.51 7.46 -6.83
CA ASP A 150 1.60 8.22 -5.96
C ASP A 150 0.24 8.59 -6.60
N GLU A 151 -0.03 8.11 -7.81
CA GLU A 151 -1.31 8.24 -8.49
C GLU A 151 -2.25 7.11 -8.07
N LYS A 152 -3.43 7.48 -7.56
CA LYS A 152 -4.50 6.53 -7.29
C LYS A 152 -5.33 6.28 -8.54
N VAL A 153 -5.21 5.07 -9.08
CA VAL A 153 -6.06 4.58 -10.16
C VAL A 153 -7.26 3.88 -9.53
N LYS A 154 -8.48 4.24 -9.93
CA LYS A 154 -9.71 3.53 -9.58
C LYS A 154 -10.43 3.15 -10.87
N GLY A 155 -10.89 1.91 -10.96
CA GLY A 155 -11.52 1.42 -12.18
C GLY A 155 -12.53 0.31 -11.93
N ARG A 156 -13.31 0.06 -12.98
CA ARG A 156 -14.17 -1.12 -13.15
C ARG A 156 -13.51 -1.97 -14.23
N TYR A 157 -13.29 -3.25 -13.92
CA TYR A 157 -12.56 -4.16 -14.79
C TYR A 157 -13.40 -5.39 -15.06
N GLU A 158 -13.46 -5.76 -16.33
CA GLU A 158 -14.25 -6.91 -16.78
C GLU A 158 -13.72 -8.19 -16.17
N LEU A 159 -14.66 -8.99 -15.67
CA LEU A 159 -14.43 -10.32 -15.16
C LEU A 159 -14.87 -11.33 -16.22
N VAL A 160 -14.03 -12.34 -16.47
CA VAL A 160 -14.29 -13.39 -17.44
C VAL A 160 -14.23 -14.78 -16.83
N LYS A 161 -14.90 -15.74 -17.43
CA LYS A 161 -14.88 -17.15 -17.04
C LYS A 161 -14.74 -18.04 -18.26
N HIS A 162 -14.33 -19.29 -18.05
CA HIS A 162 -14.41 -20.30 -19.09
C HIS A 162 -15.72 -21.07 -18.97
N ASP A 163 -16.38 -21.35 -20.09
CA ASP A 163 -17.45 -22.34 -20.12
C ASP A 163 -16.87 -23.77 -20.12
N GLY A 164 -17.75 -24.78 -20.02
CA GLY A 164 -17.34 -26.19 -20.05
C GLY A 164 -16.71 -26.64 -21.37
N ALA A 165 -16.78 -25.82 -22.42
CA ALA A 165 -16.15 -26.04 -23.71
C ALA A 165 -14.83 -25.25 -23.88
N GLY A 166 -14.42 -24.47 -22.87
CA GLY A 166 -13.20 -23.67 -22.86
C GLY A 166 -13.35 -22.24 -23.40
N ASN A 167 -14.53 -21.83 -23.86
CA ASN A 167 -14.78 -20.48 -24.37
C ASN A 167 -14.75 -19.43 -23.25
N ILE A 168 -14.23 -18.24 -23.56
CA ILE A 168 -14.20 -17.11 -22.61
C ILE A 168 -15.53 -16.37 -22.68
N MET A 169 -16.19 -16.25 -21.53
CA MET A 169 -17.49 -15.61 -21.36
C MET A 169 -17.41 -14.46 -20.36
N PRO A 170 -18.15 -13.35 -20.56
CA PRO A 170 -18.25 -12.28 -19.59
C PRO A 170 -18.95 -12.77 -18.31
N ALA A 171 -18.50 -12.29 -17.16
CA ALA A 171 -18.92 -12.77 -15.84
C ALA A 171 -19.09 -11.65 -14.81
N GLY A 172 -19.33 -10.43 -15.27
CA GLY A 172 -19.52 -9.23 -14.45
C GLY A 172 -18.29 -8.35 -14.44
N ASP A 173 -18.13 -7.56 -13.39
CA ASP A 173 -16.96 -6.70 -13.22
C ASP A 173 -16.47 -6.64 -11.77
N ILE A 174 -15.18 -6.38 -11.59
CA ILE A 174 -14.58 -6.03 -10.31
C ILE A 174 -14.27 -4.53 -10.25
N ILE A 175 -14.63 -3.90 -9.14
CA ILE A 175 -14.31 -2.50 -8.86
C ILE A 175 -13.16 -2.48 -7.85
N LEU A 176 -12.08 -1.80 -8.21
CA LEU A 176 -10.91 -1.70 -7.34
C LEU A 176 -10.19 -0.36 -7.50
N SER A 177 -9.29 -0.08 -6.55
CA SER A 177 -8.31 1.00 -6.69
C SER A 177 -6.90 0.57 -6.29
N MET A 178 -5.91 1.15 -6.96
CA MET A 178 -4.49 0.85 -6.80
C MET A 178 -3.68 2.15 -6.72
N THR A 179 -2.66 2.17 -5.88
CA THR A 179 -1.65 3.23 -5.82
C THR A 179 -0.29 2.59 -5.64
N LEU A 180 0.73 3.09 -6.35
CA LEU A 180 2.12 2.75 -6.09
C LEU A 180 2.75 3.86 -5.27
N GLU A 181 3.30 3.56 -4.10
CA GLU A 181 3.89 4.57 -3.22
C GLU A 181 5.35 4.25 -2.96
N THR A 182 6.22 5.27 -3.03
CA THR A 182 7.61 5.11 -2.56
C THR A 182 7.64 5.09 -1.04
N TYR A 183 8.51 4.27 -0.46
CA TYR A 183 8.82 4.35 0.97
C TYR A 183 10.32 4.52 1.22
N PHE A 184 10.60 5.20 2.31
CA PHE A 184 11.94 5.47 2.81
C PHE A 184 12.05 4.85 4.21
N PHE A 185 12.94 3.88 4.39
CA PHE A 185 13.38 3.48 5.72
C PHE A 185 14.20 4.62 6.30
N THR A 186 13.66 5.24 7.35
CA THR A 186 14.55 5.93 8.29
C THR A 186 15.31 4.84 9.02
N SER A 187 16.56 4.59 8.62
CA SER A 187 17.48 3.83 9.46
C SER A 187 17.57 4.58 10.78
N LYS A 188 16.85 4.15 11.82
CA LYS A 188 17.17 4.56 13.18
C LYS A 188 18.60 4.12 13.39
N ALA A 189 19.51 5.09 13.49
CA ALA A 189 20.86 4.87 13.96
C ALA A 189 20.76 4.00 15.22
N ALA A 190 21.55 2.93 15.25
CA ALA A 190 21.63 1.99 16.36
C ALA A 190 21.74 2.76 17.69
N GLY A 191 20.65 2.79 18.44
CA GLY A 191 20.54 3.39 19.75
C GLY A 191 19.63 2.49 20.56
N ASN A 192 20.24 1.73 21.48
CA ASN A 192 19.62 0.76 22.38
C ASN A 192 18.20 1.16 22.80
N ILE A 193 17.20 0.40 22.37
CA ILE A 193 15.85 0.47 22.95
C ILE A 193 15.73 -0.66 23.95
N SER A 194 15.89 -0.30 25.23
CA SER A 194 15.41 -1.08 26.36
C SER A 194 13.93 -1.40 26.16
N ARG A 195 13.58 -2.69 26.20
CA ARG A 195 12.17 -3.15 26.08
C ARG A 195 11.40 -2.69 27.33
N PRO A 196 10.21 -2.09 27.19
CA PRO A 196 9.32 -1.90 28.33
C PRO A 196 8.79 -3.27 28.77
N ARG A 197 8.99 -3.56 30.06
CA ARG A 197 8.43 -4.70 30.78
C ARG A 197 6.94 -4.42 30.94
N ILE A 198 6.08 -5.23 30.33
CA ILE A 198 4.64 -5.19 30.56
C ILE A 198 4.38 -5.99 31.84
N LEU A 199 3.73 -5.34 32.82
CA LEU A 199 3.19 -5.96 34.03
C LEU A 199 1.91 -6.73 33.71
#